data_AF-R8BA98-F1
#
_entry.id   AF-R8BA98-F1
#
_cell.length_a   1.000
_cell.length_b   1.000
_cell.length_c   1.000
_cell.angle_alpha   90.00
_cell.angle_beta   90.00
_cell.angle_gamma   90.00
#
_symmetry.space_group_name_H-M   'P 1'
#
loop_
_entity.id
_entity.type
_entity.pdbx_description
1 polymer ?
#
loop_
_entity_poly.entity_id
_entity_poly.type
_entity_poly.pdbx_seq_one_letter_code
_entity_poly.pdbx_strand_id
1 'polypeptide(L)'
;MTFAQLQNFFLWTALQNDWTDFFWSHQDVLVFSYEDETLPVADSTEPIPYSLYSRAVGTLRYLQQPDVQPWANHFFAYDHLTLVHRDAILAVGGWDTHIPFYATDCDMYDRLLWAGYWQGETAIGVILDVSTVLKDIAALFRLPGVHATFVGDPGPGKLGEGEETGEDQRQLEKMLKQKEKAQKKLVEKQGETWEHLVEVGKRMRDIKYIDGGGWRNNWQQKQAGGKGEPFYRDPDGFQAGIQMFIETGRRVFAEKWGHRGCDIVQMGIKAEDAWRLENDWDPETEGSGSEGDDW
;
A
#
# COMPACT_ATOMS: atom_id res chain seq x y z
N MET A 1 -3.50 -10.56 -16.27
CA MET A 1 -3.89 -9.14 -16.23
C MET A 1 -2.84 -8.43 -15.40
N THR A 2 -2.19 -7.41 -15.96
CA THR A 2 -1.17 -6.60 -15.28
C THR A 2 -1.83 -5.55 -14.37
N PHE A 3 -1.06 -4.81 -13.56
CA PHE A 3 -1.62 -3.76 -12.71
C PHE A 3 -2.32 -2.68 -13.54
N ALA A 4 -1.65 -2.13 -14.57
CA ALA A 4 -2.26 -1.13 -15.45
C ALA A 4 -3.55 -1.62 -16.12
N GLN A 5 -3.57 -2.89 -16.56
CA GLN A 5 -4.78 -3.50 -17.13
C GLN A 5 -5.90 -3.65 -16.09
N LEU A 6 -5.56 -4.03 -14.86
CA LEU A 6 -6.51 -4.16 -13.75
C LEU A 6 -7.13 -2.80 -13.40
N GLN A 7 -6.32 -1.75 -13.33
CA GLN A 7 -6.81 -0.40 -13.09
C GLN A 7 -7.76 0.07 -14.21
N ASN A 8 -7.40 -0.16 -15.47
CA ASN A 8 -8.31 0.12 -16.59
C ASN A 8 -9.58 -0.72 -16.55
N PHE A 9 -9.53 -1.96 -16.06
CA PHE A 9 -10.72 -2.77 -15.84
C PHE A 9 -11.63 -2.18 -14.76
N PHE A 10 -11.09 -1.64 -13.67
CA PHE A 10 -11.88 -0.92 -12.67
C PHE A 10 -12.52 0.35 -13.24
N LEU A 11 -11.76 1.15 -13.99
CA LEU A 11 -12.30 2.34 -14.66
C LEU A 11 -13.44 1.98 -15.61
N TRP A 12 -13.26 0.95 -16.43
CA TRP A 12 -14.30 0.46 -17.33
C TRP A 12 -15.53 -0.02 -16.55
N THR A 13 -15.33 -0.77 -15.46
CA THR A 13 -16.43 -1.24 -14.61
C THR A 13 -17.18 -0.08 -13.97
N ALA A 14 -16.47 0.92 -13.44
CA ALA A 14 -17.06 2.12 -12.87
C ALA A 14 -17.83 2.93 -13.93
N LEU A 15 -17.30 3.02 -15.15
CA LEU A 15 -17.99 3.65 -16.27
C LEU A 15 -19.29 2.92 -16.65
N GLN A 16 -19.27 1.58 -16.72
CA GLN A 16 -20.47 0.80 -17.05
C GLN A 16 -21.57 0.89 -15.98
N ASN A 17 -21.19 1.13 -14.72
CA ASN A 17 -22.13 1.23 -13.59
C ASN A 17 -22.47 2.68 -13.22
N ASP A 18 -22.00 3.66 -13.98
CA ASP A 18 -22.15 5.09 -13.69
C ASP A 18 -21.64 5.50 -12.29
N TRP A 19 -20.56 4.86 -11.84
CA TRP A 19 -19.87 5.23 -10.60
C TRP A 19 -18.79 6.25 -10.91
N THR A 20 -19.00 7.50 -10.50
CA THR A 20 -18.03 8.60 -10.67
C THR A 20 -16.76 8.38 -9.85
N ASP A 21 -16.90 7.70 -8.72
CA ASP A 21 -15.84 7.51 -7.74
C ASP A 21 -15.85 6.07 -7.24
N PHE A 22 -14.67 5.52 -6.94
CA PHE A 22 -14.55 4.20 -6.32
C PHE A 22 -13.33 4.14 -5.40
N PHE A 23 -13.36 3.20 -4.46
CA PHE A 23 -12.23 2.91 -3.59
C PHE A 23 -11.46 1.70 -4.16
N TRP A 24 -10.15 1.83 -4.24
CA TRP A 24 -9.21 0.76 -4.56
C TRP A 24 -8.31 0.50 -3.35
N SER A 25 -7.95 -0.75 -3.12
CA SER A 25 -7.03 -1.13 -2.04
C SER A 25 -6.15 -2.30 -2.48
N HIS A 26 -4.94 -2.35 -1.96
CA HIS A 26 -4.09 -3.53 -2.04
C HIS A 26 -4.81 -4.74 -1.41
N GLN A 27 -4.53 -5.95 -1.90
CA GLN A 27 -5.19 -7.16 -1.42
C GLN A 27 -4.66 -7.63 -0.06
N ASP A 28 -3.49 -7.13 0.33
CA ASP A 28 -2.67 -7.59 1.44
C ASP A 28 -2.52 -6.52 2.53
N VAL A 29 -3.65 -5.89 2.89
CA VAL A 29 -3.72 -4.88 3.95
C VAL A 29 -4.35 -5.40 5.24
N LEU A 30 -3.83 -4.92 6.37
CA LEU A 30 -4.42 -5.05 7.70
C LEU A 30 -4.81 -3.66 8.21
N VAL A 31 -6.09 -3.48 8.53
CA VAL A 31 -6.67 -2.15 8.79
C VAL A 31 -7.27 -2.02 10.19
N PHE A 32 -7.02 -0.88 10.84
CA PHE A 32 -7.59 -0.52 12.12
C PHE A 32 -8.12 0.92 12.09
N SER A 33 -9.29 1.14 12.70
CA SER A 33 -9.76 2.49 12.98
C SER A 33 -8.96 3.08 14.14
N TYR A 34 -8.84 4.40 14.23
CA TYR A 34 -8.36 5.06 15.44
C TYR A 34 -9.41 4.86 16.56
N GLU A 35 -8.99 4.33 17.71
CA GLU A 35 -9.87 4.12 18.86
C GLU A 35 -9.72 5.20 19.94
N ASP A 36 -8.66 6.00 19.86
CA ASP A 36 -8.38 7.13 20.73
C ASP A 36 -8.97 8.46 20.22
N GLU A 37 -9.39 8.52 18.95
CA GLU A 37 -9.97 9.71 18.34
C GLU A 37 -11.51 9.68 18.29
N THR A 38 -12.14 10.74 18.83
CA THR A 38 -13.59 10.95 18.76
C THR A 38 -13.91 12.36 18.26
N LEU A 39 -14.99 12.52 17.49
CA LEU A 39 -15.52 13.83 17.13
C LEU A 39 -16.68 14.20 18.04
N PRO A 40 -16.80 15.47 18.48
CA PRO A 40 -18.03 15.95 19.09
C PRO A 40 -19.13 15.96 18.04
N VAL A 41 -20.16 15.14 18.23
CA VAL A 41 -21.34 15.12 17.38
C VAL A 41 -22.30 16.19 17.89
N ALA A 42 -22.70 17.13 17.03
CA ALA A 42 -23.82 18.01 17.34
C ALA A 42 -25.06 17.14 17.58
N ASP A 43 -25.64 17.24 18.79
CA ASP A 43 -26.79 16.46 19.30
C ASP A 43 -26.54 15.05 19.89
N SER A 44 -25.29 14.64 20.17
CA SER A 44 -25.04 13.44 21.00
C SER A 44 -24.18 13.77 22.22
N THR A 45 -24.60 13.32 23.40
CA THR A 45 -23.80 13.39 24.64
C THR A 45 -22.71 12.33 24.71
N GLU A 46 -22.74 11.33 23.82
CA GLU A 46 -21.71 10.31 23.73
C GLU A 46 -20.89 10.48 22.44
N PRO A 47 -19.55 10.54 22.54
CA PRO A 47 -18.69 10.54 21.37
C PRO A 47 -18.84 9.22 20.62
N ILE A 48 -19.19 9.26 19.33
CA ILE A 48 -19.22 8.06 18.48
C ILE A 48 -17.80 7.85 17.93
N PRO A 49 -17.18 6.67 18.12
CA PRO A 49 -15.90 6.35 17.49
C PRO A 49 -16.04 6.44 15.96
N TYR A 50 -15.22 7.28 15.33
CA TYR A 50 -15.22 7.41 13.87
C TYR A 50 -14.46 6.24 13.25
N SER A 51 -15.20 5.27 12.72
CA SER A 51 -14.61 4.17 11.96
C SER A 51 -13.84 4.67 10.74
N LEU A 52 -12.83 3.91 10.32
CA LEU A 52 -12.09 4.13 9.07
C LEU A 52 -13.05 4.33 7.88
N TYR A 53 -14.12 3.51 7.82
CA TYR A 53 -15.19 3.65 6.83
C TYR A 53 -15.85 5.04 6.86
N SER A 54 -16.24 5.52 8.04
CA SER A 54 -16.94 6.81 8.18
C SER A 54 -16.03 7.98 7.78
N ARG A 55 -14.73 7.87 8.05
CA ARG A 55 -13.71 8.86 7.64
C ARG A 55 -13.49 8.84 6.13
N ALA A 56 -13.35 7.67 5.51
CA ALA A 56 -13.21 7.51 4.06
C ALA A 56 -14.42 8.11 3.31
N VAL A 57 -15.64 7.81 3.78
CA VAL A 57 -16.87 8.38 3.22
C VAL A 57 -16.96 9.89 3.47
N GLY A 58 -16.46 10.37 4.61
CA GLY A 58 -16.33 11.80 4.90
C GLY A 58 -15.46 12.52 3.87
N THR A 59 -14.30 11.96 3.54
CA THR A 59 -13.40 12.49 2.50
C THR A 59 -14.07 12.50 1.13
N LEU A 60 -14.74 11.42 0.73
CA LEU A 60 -15.49 11.40 -0.55
C LEU A 60 -16.53 12.52 -0.61
N ARG A 61 -17.33 12.69 0.45
CA ARG A 61 -18.35 13.75 0.52
C ARG A 61 -17.75 15.15 0.45
N TYR A 62 -16.59 15.35 1.06
CA TYR A 62 -15.86 16.62 0.97
C TYR A 62 -15.41 16.87 -0.46
N LEU A 63 -14.75 15.89 -1.09
CA LEU A 63 -14.20 16.04 -2.45
C LEU A 63 -15.26 16.15 -3.55
N GLN A 64 -16.50 15.76 -3.27
CA GLN A 64 -17.65 15.96 -4.17
C GLN A 64 -18.30 17.34 -4.04
N GLN A 65 -17.84 18.21 -3.14
CA GLN A 65 -18.38 19.56 -3.03
C GLN A 65 -18.01 20.41 -4.25
N PRO A 66 -18.90 21.32 -4.70
CA PRO A 66 -18.71 22.08 -5.94
C PRO A 66 -17.50 23.03 -5.90
N ASP A 67 -17.08 23.44 -4.71
CA ASP A 67 -15.99 24.40 -4.51
C ASP A 67 -14.62 23.72 -4.39
N VAL A 68 -14.56 22.38 -4.44
CA VAL A 68 -13.30 21.63 -4.41
C VAL A 68 -12.68 21.66 -5.81
N GLN A 69 -11.37 21.92 -5.84
CA GLN A 69 -10.59 21.92 -7.07
C GLN A 69 -10.64 20.55 -7.77
N PRO A 70 -10.46 20.50 -9.12
CA PRO A 70 -10.40 19.24 -9.84
C PRO A 70 -9.39 18.28 -9.20
N TRP A 71 -9.81 17.04 -8.92
CA TRP A 71 -9.00 16.05 -8.25
C TRP A 71 -9.06 14.70 -8.98
N ALA A 72 -8.06 13.86 -8.75
CA ALA A 72 -7.98 12.53 -9.36
C ALA A 72 -7.88 11.41 -8.33
N ASN A 73 -6.90 11.49 -7.43
CA ASN A 73 -6.66 10.47 -6.41
C ASN A 73 -6.63 11.12 -5.02
N HIS A 74 -7.18 10.42 -4.02
CA HIS A 74 -6.97 10.74 -2.62
C HIS A 74 -6.50 9.51 -1.86
N PHE A 75 -5.26 9.56 -1.40
CA PHE A 75 -4.56 8.48 -0.72
C PHE A 75 -4.88 8.49 0.78
N PHE A 76 -5.04 7.31 1.37
CA PHE A 76 -5.30 7.15 2.80
C PHE A 76 -4.12 6.59 3.60
N ALA A 77 -3.21 5.90 2.90
CA ALA A 77 -1.93 5.42 3.40
C ALA A 77 -1.11 4.98 2.18
N TYR A 78 -0.44 5.92 1.52
CA TYR A 78 0.08 5.69 0.16
C TYR A 78 -1.01 5.07 -0.75
N ASP A 79 -0.65 4.24 -1.72
CA ASP A 79 -1.60 3.56 -2.62
C ASP A 79 -2.30 2.34 -2.01
N HIS A 80 -2.08 2.02 -0.72
CA HIS A 80 -2.66 0.85 -0.05
C HIS A 80 -4.18 0.93 0.07
N LEU A 81 -4.73 2.14 0.22
CA LEU A 81 -6.15 2.45 0.09
C LEU A 81 -6.27 3.83 -0.54
N THR A 82 -6.97 3.89 -1.67
CA THR A 82 -7.07 5.09 -2.51
C THR A 82 -8.53 5.30 -2.90
N LEU A 83 -9.00 6.54 -2.79
CA LEU A 83 -10.21 7.00 -3.44
C LEU A 83 -9.85 7.56 -4.82
N VAL A 84 -10.54 7.08 -5.86
CA VAL A 84 -10.25 7.39 -7.26
C VAL A 84 -11.45 8.09 -7.89
N HIS A 85 -11.21 9.25 -8.51
CA HIS A 85 -12.17 9.96 -9.35
C HIS A 85 -12.04 9.46 -10.80
N ARG A 86 -12.99 8.62 -11.24
CA ARG A 86 -12.95 7.92 -12.53
C ARG A 86 -12.70 8.86 -13.71
N ASP A 87 -13.43 9.98 -13.74
CA ASP A 87 -13.46 10.86 -14.92
C ASP A 87 -12.14 11.60 -15.12
N ALA A 88 -11.41 11.93 -14.04
CA ALA A 88 -10.06 12.48 -14.14
C ALA A 88 -9.09 11.48 -14.78
N ILE A 89 -9.15 10.21 -14.38
CA ILE A 89 -8.29 9.16 -14.93
C ILE A 89 -8.60 8.91 -16.41
N LEU A 90 -9.89 8.91 -16.78
CA LEU A 90 -10.31 8.76 -18.18
C LEU A 90 -9.91 9.98 -19.03
N ALA A 91 -9.93 11.20 -18.46
CA ALA A 91 -9.56 12.43 -19.17
C ALA A 91 -8.10 12.44 -19.65
N VAL A 92 -7.20 11.72 -18.96
CA VAL A 92 -5.79 11.56 -19.35
C VAL A 92 -5.50 10.28 -20.13
N GLY A 93 -6.55 9.57 -20.56
CA GLY A 93 -6.45 8.37 -21.41
C GLY A 93 -6.30 7.04 -20.67
N GLY A 94 -6.53 7.01 -19.35
CA GLY A 94 -6.39 5.79 -18.55
C GLY A 94 -4.94 5.36 -18.33
N TRP A 95 -4.75 4.21 -17.70
CA TRP A 95 -3.43 3.66 -17.38
C TRP A 95 -2.74 3.14 -18.64
N ASP A 96 -1.46 3.47 -18.82
CA ASP A 96 -0.70 3.01 -19.99
C ASP A 96 -0.39 1.52 -19.85
N THR A 97 -1.06 0.70 -20.66
CA THR A 97 -0.92 -0.76 -20.57
C THR A 97 0.44 -1.29 -21.04
N HIS A 98 1.27 -0.45 -21.68
CA HIS A 98 2.66 -0.80 -21.98
C HIS A 98 3.58 -0.67 -20.75
N ILE A 99 3.14 0.00 -19.68
CA ILE A 99 3.82 0.07 -18.39
C ILE A 99 3.05 -0.82 -17.40
N PRO A 100 3.29 -2.14 -17.36
CA PRO A 100 2.39 -3.11 -16.75
C PRO A 100 2.32 -3.11 -15.21
N PHE A 101 3.44 -2.86 -14.52
CA PHE A 101 3.52 -2.86 -13.06
C PHE A 101 4.28 -1.63 -12.56
N TYR A 102 5.56 -1.75 -12.20
CA TYR A 102 6.28 -0.63 -11.59
C TYR A 102 6.51 0.49 -12.60
N ALA A 103 6.58 1.72 -12.09
CA ALA A 103 6.61 3.00 -12.82
C ALA A 103 5.28 3.41 -13.49
N THR A 104 4.25 2.57 -13.46
CA THR A 104 2.93 2.91 -14.04
C THR A 104 2.18 3.94 -13.21
N ASP A 105 2.38 3.93 -11.91
CA ASP A 105 1.92 4.92 -10.94
C ASP A 105 2.56 6.27 -11.21
N CYS A 106 3.88 6.31 -11.37
CA CYS A 106 4.60 7.54 -11.72
C CYS A 106 4.07 8.15 -13.03
N ASP A 107 3.97 7.33 -14.09
CA ASP A 107 3.41 7.78 -15.37
C ASP A 107 1.97 8.30 -15.26
N MET A 108 1.10 7.62 -14.52
CA MET A 108 -0.29 8.03 -14.36
C MET A 108 -0.40 9.31 -13.53
N TYR A 109 0.26 9.36 -12.38
CA TYR A 109 0.15 10.47 -11.44
C TYR A 109 0.73 11.76 -12.02
N ASP A 110 1.81 11.68 -12.79
CA ASP A 110 2.39 12.85 -13.46
C ASP A 110 1.50 13.35 -14.60
N ARG A 111 0.89 12.44 -15.37
CA ARG A 111 -0.11 12.82 -16.37
C ARG A 111 -1.32 13.54 -15.78
N LEU A 112 -1.78 13.11 -14.62
CA LEU A 112 -2.87 13.79 -13.89
C LEU A 112 -2.43 15.17 -13.40
N LEU A 113 -1.21 15.28 -12.90
CA LEU A 113 -0.65 16.56 -12.45
C LEU A 113 -0.50 17.55 -13.60
N TRP A 114 0.04 17.15 -14.75
CA TRP A 114 0.13 18.00 -15.94
C TRP A 114 -1.25 18.41 -16.48
N ALA A 115 -2.25 17.56 -16.33
CA ALA A 115 -3.64 17.86 -16.68
C ALA A 115 -4.36 18.77 -15.66
N GLY A 116 -3.69 19.14 -14.56
CA GLY A 116 -4.21 20.06 -13.55
C GLY A 116 -5.11 19.40 -12.50
N TYR A 117 -5.08 18.07 -12.37
CA TYR A 117 -5.80 17.37 -11.31
C TYR A 117 -4.96 17.30 -10.04
N TRP A 118 -5.57 17.71 -8.94
CA TRP A 118 -4.98 17.56 -7.62
C TRP A 118 -5.01 16.11 -7.15
N GLN A 119 -3.98 15.75 -6.39
CA GLN A 119 -3.86 14.46 -5.72
C GLN A 119 -3.53 14.72 -4.25
N GLY A 120 -4.31 14.11 -3.36
CA GLY A 120 -4.28 14.39 -1.93
C GLY A 120 -3.93 13.19 -1.07
N GLU A 121 -3.60 13.45 0.19
CA GLU A 121 -3.42 12.38 1.18
C GLU A 121 -4.04 12.79 2.52
N THR A 122 -4.67 11.83 3.22
CA THR A 122 -5.10 12.00 4.61
C THR A 122 -5.15 10.67 5.33
N ALA A 123 -4.51 10.58 6.49
CA ALA A 123 -4.62 9.39 7.33
C ALA A 123 -6.02 9.29 7.97
N ILE A 124 -6.66 8.12 7.82
CA ILE A 124 -8.01 7.84 8.34
C ILE A 124 -8.07 6.62 9.28
N GLY A 125 -6.91 6.08 9.62
CA GLY A 125 -6.74 4.89 10.42
C GLY A 125 -5.32 4.36 10.30
N VAL A 126 -5.09 3.17 10.85
CA VAL A 126 -3.83 2.45 10.69
C VAL A 126 -4.05 1.41 9.59
N ILE A 127 -3.52 1.69 8.40
CA ILE A 127 -3.57 0.80 7.23
C ILE A 127 -2.16 0.27 7.02
N LEU A 128 -1.98 -1.03 7.19
CA LEU A 128 -0.68 -1.69 7.17
C LEU A 128 -0.62 -2.64 5.99
N ASP A 129 0.34 -2.43 5.12
CA ASP A 129 0.65 -3.33 4.02
C ASP A 129 1.52 -4.49 4.51
N VAL A 130 0.97 -5.71 4.48
CA VAL A 130 1.53 -6.88 5.17
C VAL A 130 1.82 -8.03 4.19
N SER A 131 2.79 -8.89 4.51
CA SER A 131 3.18 -10.03 3.65
C SER A 131 2.89 -11.41 4.26
N THR A 132 2.13 -11.42 5.35
CA THR A 132 1.82 -12.63 6.13
C THR A 132 0.41 -12.54 6.68
N VAL A 133 -0.07 -13.64 7.23
CA VAL A 133 -1.44 -13.76 7.77
C VAL A 133 -1.42 -13.97 9.28
N LEU A 134 -2.43 -13.43 9.96
CA LEU A 134 -2.66 -13.75 11.36
C LEU A 134 -2.87 -15.26 11.51
N LYS A 135 -2.29 -15.83 12.57
CA LYS A 135 -2.45 -17.25 12.90
C LYS A 135 -3.91 -17.60 13.23
N ASP A 136 -4.61 -16.65 13.85
CA ASP A 136 -6.04 -16.77 14.16
C ASP A 136 -6.71 -15.41 13.96
N ILE A 137 -7.65 -15.34 13.00
CA ILE A 137 -8.40 -14.12 12.71
C ILE A 137 -9.33 -13.72 13.87
N ALA A 138 -9.68 -14.65 14.77
CA ALA A 138 -10.46 -14.35 15.97
C ALA A 138 -9.77 -13.34 16.90
N ALA A 139 -8.45 -13.16 16.78
CA ALA A 139 -7.71 -12.12 17.48
C ALA A 139 -8.24 -10.70 17.15
N LEU A 140 -8.65 -10.46 15.90
CA LEU A 140 -9.24 -9.17 15.47
C LEU A 140 -10.58 -8.89 16.15
N PHE A 141 -11.32 -9.94 16.48
CA PHE A 141 -12.57 -9.85 17.23
C PHE A 141 -12.36 -9.77 18.75
N ARG A 142 -11.09 -9.76 19.20
CA ARG A 142 -10.69 -9.67 20.61
C ARG A 142 -11.34 -10.75 21.47
N LEU A 143 -11.46 -11.97 20.94
CA LEU A 143 -11.99 -13.08 21.73
C LEU A 143 -11.01 -13.45 22.86
N PRO A 144 -11.46 -13.59 24.12
CA PRO A 144 -10.61 -14.04 25.22
C PRO A 144 -9.90 -15.36 24.92
N GLY A 145 -8.61 -15.44 25.25
CA GLY A 145 -7.76 -16.61 25.00
C GLY A 145 -7.20 -16.70 23.58
N VAL A 146 -7.63 -15.84 22.64
CA VAL A 146 -7.08 -15.79 21.29
C VAL A 146 -5.99 -14.74 21.20
N HIS A 147 -4.78 -15.16 20.85
CA HIS A 147 -3.61 -14.28 20.77
C HIS A 147 -3.31 -13.85 19.34
N ALA A 148 -3.15 -12.55 19.14
CA ALA A 148 -2.64 -11.96 17.91
C ALA A 148 -1.16 -12.30 17.73
N THR A 149 -0.87 -13.04 16.67
CA THR A 149 0.48 -13.38 16.22
C THR A 149 0.38 -13.96 14.80
N PHE A 150 1.50 -14.25 14.17
CA PHE A 150 1.57 -14.82 12.83
C PHE A 150 2.73 -15.81 12.71
N VAL A 151 2.76 -16.59 11.62
CA VAL A 151 3.82 -17.58 11.39
C VAL A 151 5.14 -16.86 11.17
N GLY A 152 6.14 -17.17 12.00
CA GLY A 152 7.44 -16.50 11.96
C GLY A 152 7.48 -15.15 12.67
N ASP A 153 6.49 -14.84 13.53
CA ASP A 153 6.50 -13.63 14.36
C ASP A 153 7.77 -13.61 15.23
N PRO A 154 8.68 -12.63 15.03
CA PRO A 154 9.92 -12.57 15.77
C PRO A 154 9.68 -12.14 17.23
N GLY A 155 8.48 -11.64 17.53
CA GLY A 155 8.12 -11.03 18.81
C GLY A 155 8.57 -9.57 18.89
N PRO A 156 8.25 -8.89 20.00
CA PRO A 156 8.62 -7.49 20.20
C PRO A 156 10.14 -7.30 20.25
N GLY A 157 10.63 -6.23 19.60
CA GLY A 157 12.02 -5.75 19.73
C GLY A 157 13.08 -6.47 18.90
N LYS A 158 12.71 -7.32 17.94
CA LYS A 158 13.67 -8.12 17.15
C LYS A 158 13.84 -7.72 15.68
N LEU A 159 13.14 -6.69 15.20
CA LEU A 159 13.11 -6.30 13.77
C LEU A 159 13.97 -5.06 13.45
N GLY A 160 14.95 -4.72 14.29
CA GLY A 160 15.85 -3.59 14.03
C GLY A 160 17.30 -3.93 14.39
N GLU A 161 18.17 -3.94 13.39
CA GLU A 161 19.62 -3.85 13.56
C GLU A 161 19.97 -2.41 13.96
N GLY A 162 19.90 -2.14 15.27
CA GLY A 162 20.52 -0.95 15.86
C GLY A 162 21.68 -1.39 16.73
N GLU A 163 22.88 -0.92 16.40
CA GLU A 163 24.09 -1.03 17.24
C GLU A 163 23.93 -0.21 18.54
N GLU A 164 23.08 -0.67 19.46
CA GLU A 164 23.05 -0.12 20.82
C GLU A 164 23.76 -1.07 21.79
N THR A 165 24.58 -0.47 22.65
CA THR A 165 25.46 -1.14 23.61
C THR A 165 24.76 -2.23 24.41
N GLY A 166 25.37 -3.42 24.47
CA GLY A 166 24.71 -4.68 24.85
C GLY A 166 24.15 -4.82 26.27
N GLU A 167 24.18 -3.80 27.13
CA GLU A 167 23.47 -3.82 28.43
C GLU A 167 22.07 -3.21 28.33
N ASP A 168 21.91 -2.08 27.65
CA ASP A 168 20.62 -1.41 27.47
C ASP A 168 19.67 -2.24 26.60
N GLN A 169 20.20 -2.86 25.55
CA GLN A 169 19.45 -3.76 24.68
C GLN A 169 18.93 -4.99 25.45
N ARG A 170 19.72 -5.54 26.38
CA ARG A 170 19.29 -6.68 27.23
C ARG A 170 18.22 -6.26 28.24
N GLN A 171 18.31 -5.04 28.78
CA GLN A 171 17.27 -4.53 29.69
C GLN A 171 15.97 -4.29 28.94
N LEU A 172 16.04 -3.67 27.76
CA LEU A 172 14.90 -3.46 26.87
C LEU A 172 14.25 -4.80 26.48
N GLU A 173 15.03 -5.80 26.06
CA GLU A 173 14.51 -7.12 25.69
C GLU A 173 13.82 -7.81 26.89
N LYS A 174 14.39 -7.70 28.10
CA LYS A 174 13.75 -8.22 29.32
C LYS A 174 12.43 -7.50 29.62
N MET A 175 12.40 -6.18 29.49
CA MET A 175 11.18 -5.39 29.69
C MET A 175 10.09 -5.74 28.67
N LEU A 176 10.45 -5.88 27.39
CA LEU A 176 9.54 -6.29 26.33
C LEU A 176 8.96 -7.69 26.57
N LYS A 177 9.81 -8.67 26.95
CA LYS A 177 9.35 -10.02 27.32
C LYS A 177 8.41 -10.02 28.53
N GLN A 178 8.66 -9.16 29.52
CA GLN A 178 7.75 -9.01 30.67
C GLN A 178 6.42 -8.39 30.26
N LYS A 179 6.45 -7.34 29.44
CA LYS A 179 5.25 -6.70 28.87
C LYS A 179 4.43 -7.70 28.07
N GLU A 180 5.07 -8.50 27.21
CA GLU A 180 4.42 -9.56 26.42
C GLU A 180 3.79 -10.63 27.31
N LYS A 181 4.48 -11.06 28.39
CA LYS A 181 3.91 -12.00 29.36
C LYS A 181 2.71 -11.44 30.11
N ALA A 182 2.75 -10.15 30.46
CA ALA A 182 1.63 -9.46 31.10
C ALA A 182 0.45 -9.33 30.12
N GLN A 183 0.72 -8.93 28.88
CA GLN A 183 -0.25 -8.87 27.79
C GLN A 183 -0.91 -10.23 27.58
N LYS A 184 -0.13 -11.31 27.48
CA LYS A 184 -0.67 -12.67 27.30
C LYS A 184 -1.68 -13.05 28.40
N LYS A 185 -1.40 -12.69 29.66
CA LYS A 185 -2.34 -12.94 30.76
C LYS A 185 -3.60 -12.08 30.67
N LEU A 186 -3.49 -10.87 30.14
CA LEU A 186 -4.63 -9.99 29.89
C LEU A 186 -5.51 -10.56 28.79
N VAL A 187 -4.91 -10.95 27.66
CA VAL A 187 -5.59 -11.53 26.51
C VAL A 187 -6.35 -12.80 26.86
N GLU A 188 -5.77 -13.65 27.72
CA GLU A 188 -6.46 -14.86 28.21
C GLU A 188 -7.80 -14.54 28.89
N LYS A 189 -7.90 -13.39 29.56
CA LYS A 189 -9.09 -13.02 30.35
C LYS A 189 -10.03 -12.07 29.61
N GLN A 190 -9.49 -11.15 28.84
CA GLN A 190 -10.21 -9.99 28.30
C GLN A 190 -10.15 -9.90 26.77
N GLY A 191 -9.34 -10.75 26.12
CA GLY A 191 -9.08 -10.65 24.68
C GLY A 191 -8.01 -9.62 24.34
N GLU A 192 -7.75 -9.48 23.05
CA GLU A 192 -6.73 -8.58 22.53
C GLU A 192 -7.04 -7.10 22.76
N THR A 193 -6.01 -6.29 22.95
CA THR A 193 -6.14 -4.83 22.98
C THR A 193 -5.84 -4.25 21.60
N TRP A 194 -6.40 -3.07 21.31
CA TRP A 194 -6.15 -2.38 20.05
C TRP A 194 -4.65 -2.13 19.82
N GLU A 195 -3.95 -1.67 20.86
CA GLU A 195 -2.52 -1.34 20.78
C GLU A 195 -1.70 -2.57 20.44
N HIS A 196 -2.02 -3.72 21.02
CA HIS A 196 -1.29 -4.95 20.76
C HIS A 196 -1.59 -5.49 19.36
N LEU A 197 -2.84 -5.39 18.88
CA LEU A 197 -3.18 -5.75 17.50
C LEU A 197 -2.44 -4.89 16.48
N VAL A 198 -2.38 -3.57 16.71
CA VAL A 198 -1.61 -2.64 15.88
C VAL A 198 -0.12 -2.95 15.96
N GLU A 199 0.42 -3.29 17.13
CA GLU A 199 1.82 -3.68 17.30
C GLU A 199 2.17 -4.94 16.49
N VAL A 200 1.32 -5.98 16.57
CA VAL A 200 1.46 -7.21 15.78
C VAL A 200 1.40 -6.90 14.28
N GLY A 201 0.43 -6.08 13.86
CA GLY A 201 0.30 -5.64 12.47
C GLY A 201 1.53 -4.88 11.97
N LYS A 202 2.13 -4.01 12.81
CA LYS A 202 3.37 -3.31 12.47
C LYS A 202 4.52 -4.29 12.26
N ARG A 203 4.65 -5.32 13.11
CA ARG A 203 5.66 -6.38 12.88
C ARG A 203 5.43 -7.16 11.58
N MET A 204 4.17 -7.42 11.22
CA MET A 204 3.82 -8.05 9.93
C MET A 204 4.25 -7.17 8.74
N ARG A 205 4.01 -5.86 8.83
CA ARG A 205 4.50 -4.87 7.84
C ARG A 205 6.02 -4.86 7.82
N ASP A 206 6.67 -4.74 8.96
CA ASP A 206 8.14 -4.62 9.03
C ASP A 206 8.84 -5.84 8.40
N ILE A 207 8.27 -7.05 8.51
CA ILE A 207 8.77 -8.23 7.79
C ILE A 207 8.66 -8.09 6.27
N LYS A 208 7.58 -7.45 5.77
CA LYS A 208 7.45 -7.16 4.34
C LYS A 208 8.57 -6.26 3.83
N TYR A 209 9.09 -5.37 4.69
CA TYR A 209 10.05 -4.33 4.33
C TYR A 209 11.47 -4.54 4.90
N ILE A 210 11.76 -5.67 5.57
CA ILE A 210 12.99 -5.92 6.36
C ILE A 210 14.31 -5.77 5.59
N ASP A 211 14.30 -5.88 4.25
CA ASP A 211 15.47 -5.81 3.38
C ASP A 211 15.31 -4.69 2.33
N GLY A 212 14.93 -3.49 2.77
CA GLY A 212 14.70 -2.34 1.87
C GLY A 212 13.59 -2.58 0.83
N GLY A 213 12.67 -3.51 1.09
CA GLY A 213 11.63 -3.91 0.13
C GLY A 213 11.99 -5.05 -0.82
N GLY A 214 13.19 -5.65 -0.74
CA GLY A 214 13.55 -6.84 -1.54
C GLY A 214 12.61 -8.04 -1.32
N TRP A 215 11.96 -8.11 -0.14
CA TRP A 215 10.94 -9.11 0.19
C TRP A 215 9.50 -8.70 -0.15
N ARG A 216 9.27 -7.46 -0.61
CA ARG A 216 7.93 -6.89 -0.88
C ARG A 216 7.12 -7.77 -1.83
N ASN A 217 7.78 -8.41 -2.79
CA ASN A 217 7.16 -9.31 -3.77
C ASN A 217 7.54 -10.79 -3.59
N ASN A 218 8.06 -11.20 -2.43
CA ASN A 218 8.37 -12.63 -2.20
C ASN A 218 7.21 -13.39 -1.56
N TRP A 219 6.12 -12.71 -1.18
CA TRP A 219 4.93 -13.37 -0.65
C TRP A 219 4.20 -14.19 -1.73
N GLN A 220 4.32 -13.81 -3.01
CA GLN A 220 3.77 -14.53 -4.16
C GLN A 220 4.31 -15.97 -4.22
N GLN A 221 5.60 -16.17 -3.87
CA GLN A 221 6.22 -17.50 -3.80
C GLN A 221 5.67 -18.35 -2.64
N LYS A 222 5.11 -17.72 -1.60
CA LYS A 222 4.56 -18.40 -0.43
C LYS A 222 3.11 -18.84 -0.62
N GLN A 223 2.43 -18.36 -1.66
CA GLN A 223 1.04 -18.70 -1.95
C GLN A 223 0.93 -20.14 -2.52
N ALA A 224 0.70 -21.12 -1.65
CA ALA A 224 0.44 -22.51 -2.04
C ALA A 224 -1.07 -22.87 -2.14
N GLY A 225 -1.95 -21.90 -1.88
CA GLY A 225 -3.40 -22.08 -1.93
C GLY A 225 -3.91 -22.43 -3.33
N GLY A 226 -5.04 -23.16 -3.40
CA GLY A 226 -5.67 -23.54 -4.66
C GLY A 226 -4.94 -24.63 -5.45
N LYS A 227 -3.91 -25.28 -4.90
CA LYS A 227 -3.20 -26.38 -5.59
C LYS A 227 -4.16 -27.50 -5.99
N GLY A 228 -4.30 -27.73 -7.30
CA GLY A 228 -5.25 -28.67 -7.88
C GLY A 228 -6.52 -28.02 -8.46
N GLU A 229 -6.70 -26.71 -8.27
CA GLU A 229 -7.78 -25.93 -8.88
C GLU A 229 -7.39 -25.39 -10.28
N PRO A 230 -8.37 -25.08 -11.15
CA PRO A 230 -8.10 -24.68 -12.53
C PRO A 230 -7.23 -23.43 -12.70
N PHE A 231 -7.22 -22.53 -11.70
CA PHE A 231 -6.52 -21.24 -11.76
C PHE A 231 -5.19 -21.24 -10.98
N TYR A 232 -4.80 -22.40 -10.43
CA TYR A 232 -3.50 -22.53 -9.78
C TYR A 232 -2.36 -22.29 -10.76
N ARG A 233 -1.36 -21.54 -10.32
CA ARG A 233 -0.10 -21.33 -11.03
C ARG A 233 1.04 -21.80 -10.13
N ASP A 234 2.10 -22.29 -10.75
CA ASP A 234 3.35 -22.53 -10.04
C ASP A 234 3.86 -21.20 -9.44
N PRO A 235 4.06 -21.10 -8.11
CA PRO A 235 4.41 -19.83 -7.46
C PRO A 235 5.74 -19.25 -7.93
N ASP A 236 6.75 -20.10 -8.18
CA ASP A 236 8.08 -19.67 -8.61
C ASP A 236 8.04 -19.14 -10.05
N GLY A 237 7.39 -19.87 -10.96
CA GLY A 237 7.17 -19.43 -12.33
C GLY A 237 6.30 -18.17 -12.42
N PHE A 238 5.29 -18.05 -11.56
CA PHE A 238 4.46 -16.84 -11.47
C PHE A 238 5.29 -15.64 -11.02
N GLN A 239 6.10 -15.80 -9.98
CA GLN A 239 6.99 -14.74 -9.48
C GLN A 239 7.99 -14.30 -10.55
N ALA A 240 8.63 -15.25 -11.24
CA ALA A 240 9.55 -14.94 -12.34
C ALA A 240 8.86 -14.10 -13.43
N GLY A 241 7.64 -14.48 -13.82
CA GLY A 241 6.84 -13.71 -14.77
C GLY A 241 6.51 -12.30 -14.29
N ILE A 242 6.16 -12.12 -13.01
CA ILE A 242 5.91 -10.79 -12.43
C ILE A 242 7.17 -9.92 -12.49
N GLN A 243 8.33 -10.46 -12.13
CA GLN A 243 9.60 -9.72 -12.18
C GLN A 243 9.94 -9.27 -13.60
N MET A 244 9.74 -10.13 -14.61
CA MET A 244 9.92 -9.75 -16.02
C MET A 244 9.03 -8.58 -16.43
N PHE A 245 7.77 -8.55 -16.01
CA PHE A 245 6.87 -7.43 -16.31
C PHE A 245 7.22 -6.17 -15.50
N ILE A 246 7.68 -6.29 -14.26
CA ILE A 246 8.19 -5.16 -13.47
C ILE A 246 9.36 -4.48 -14.19
N GLU A 247 10.36 -5.28 -14.61
CA GLU A 247 11.52 -4.80 -15.37
C GLU A 247 11.09 -4.15 -16.69
N THR A 248 10.15 -4.78 -17.40
CA THR A 248 9.59 -4.23 -18.64
C THR A 248 8.89 -2.89 -18.40
N GLY A 249 8.12 -2.74 -17.32
CA GLY A 249 7.44 -1.48 -17.00
C GLY A 249 8.42 -0.34 -16.77
N ARG A 250 9.44 -0.55 -15.95
CA ARG A 250 10.49 0.44 -15.71
C ARG A 250 11.21 0.85 -17.00
N ARG A 251 11.55 -0.13 -17.87
CA ARG A 251 12.15 0.16 -19.19
C ARG A 251 11.25 0.99 -20.08
N VAL A 252 9.98 0.61 -20.23
CA VAL A 252 9.04 1.36 -21.07
C VAL A 252 8.85 2.77 -20.54
N PHE A 253 8.74 2.94 -19.22
CA PHE A 253 8.71 4.27 -18.60
C PHE A 253 9.97 5.06 -18.93
N ALA A 254 11.15 4.47 -18.74
CA ALA A 254 12.42 5.15 -18.95
C ALA A 254 12.59 5.62 -20.39
N GLU A 255 12.29 4.76 -21.37
CA GLU A 255 12.33 5.12 -22.80
C GLU A 255 11.24 6.14 -23.17
N LYS A 256 10.08 6.08 -22.51
CA LYS A 256 8.99 7.04 -22.73
C LYS A 256 9.37 8.44 -22.25
N TRP A 257 10.09 8.56 -21.14
CA TRP A 257 10.39 9.85 -20.52
C TRP A 257 11.86 10.27 -20.61
N GLY A 258 12.72 9.45 -21.23
CA GLY A 258 14.17 9.70 -21.29
C GLY A 258 14.83 9.76 -19.91
N HIS A 259 14.20 9.21 -18.87
CA HIS A 259 14.64 9.34 -17.48
C HIS A 259 14.27 8.12 -16.62
N ARG A 260 15.14 7.76 -15.67
CA ARG A 260 15.00 6.59 -14.77
C ARG A 260 14.60 7.03 -13.35
N GLY A 261 13.33 7.41 -13.18
CA GLY A 261 12.84 7.85 -11.87
C GLY A 261 11.47 8.50 -11.96
N CYS A 262 10.81 8.62 -10.81
CA CYS A 262 9.47 9.20 -10.71
C CYS A 262 9.47 10.73 -10.52
N ASP A 263 10.63 11.39 -10.62
CA ASP A 263 10.83 12.82 -10.41
C ASP A 263 10.81 13.64 -11.72
N ILE A 264 10.22 13.09 -12.79
CA ILE A 264 10.18 13.72 -14.12
C ILE A 264 9.53 15.10 -14.10
N VAL A 265 8.53 15.33 -13.24
CA VAL A 265 7.90 16.64 -13.10
C VAL A 265 8.85 17.65 -12.46
N GLN A 266 9.61 17.26 -11.45
CA GLN A 266 10.61 18.08 -10.77
C GLN A 266 11.75 18.47 -11.73
N MET A 267 12.08 17.59 -12.68
CA MET A 267 13.03 17.85 -13.76
C MET A 267 12.50 18.81 -14.83
N GLY A 268 11.22 19.16 -14.80
CA GLY A 268 10.58 20.05 -15.77
C GLY A 268 10.15 19.35 -17.07
N ILE A 269 10.13 18.02 -17.10
CA ILE A 269 9.56 17.23 -18.19
C ILE A 269 8.05 17.47 -18.23
N LYS A 270 7.49 17.56 -19.44
CA LYS A 270 6.07 17.82 -19.69
C LYS A 270 5.41 16.65 -20.39
N ALA A 271 4.08 16.64 -20.35
CA ALA A 271 3.26 15.63 -21.03
C ALA A 271 3.61 15.48 -22.52
N GLU A 272 3.94 16.58 -23.20
CA GLU A 272 4.24 16.58 -24.64
C GLU A 272 5.60 15.97 -24.99
N ASP A 273 6.46 15.75 -24.00
CA ASP A 273 7.82 15.23 -24.18
C ASP A 273 7.86 13.70 -24.26
N ALA A 274 6.73 13.02 -23.99
CA ALA A 274 6.60 11.58 -24.10
C ALA A 274 7.14 11.07 -25.45
N TRP A 275 8.09 10.15 -25.39
CA TRP A 275 8.79 9.51 -26.51
C TRP A 275 9.65 10.46 -27.36
N ARG A 276 10.06 11.61 -26.83
CA ARG A 276 10.83 12.64 -27.56
C ARG A 276 12.16 13.00 -26.92
N LEU A 277 12.34 12.65 -25.64
CA LEU A 277 13.56 12.95 -24.91
C LEU A 277 14.65 11.94 -25.23
N GLU A 278 15.88 12.42 -25.28
CA GLU A 278 17.04 11.55 -25.26
C GLU A 278 17.21 10.99 -23.85
N ASN A 279 17.70 9.76 -23.76
CA ASN A 279 17.94 9.09 -22.50
C ASN A 279 19.02 9.84 -21.70
N ASP A 280 18.78 10.07 -20.41
CA ASP A 280 19.74 10.67 -19.50
C ASP A 280 20.74 9.67 -18.90
N TRP A 281 20.74 8.44 -19.43
CA TRP A 281 21.67 7.37 -19.08
C TRP A 281 22.30 6.77 -20.34
N ASP A 282 23.49 6.19 -20.19
CA ASP A 282 24.17 5.45 -21.24
C ASP A 282 23.81 3.95 -21.17
N PRO A 283 23.08 3.39 -22.16
CA PRO A 283 22.69 1.99 -22.16
C PRO A 283 23.86 0.99 -22.15
N GLU A 284 25.03 1.38 -22.65
CA GLU A 284 26.20 0.50 -22.74
C GLU A 284 26.95 0.38 -21.41
N THR A 285 26.94 1.45 -20.61
CA THR A 285 27.72 1.51 -19.36
C THR A 285 26.85 1.42 -18.11
N GLU A 286 25.59 1.87 -18.18
CA GLU A 286 24.66 1.93 -17.05
C GLU A 286 23.51 0.91 -17.17
N GLY A 287 23.51 0.11 -18.24
CA GLY A 287 22.52 -0.92 -18.47
C GLY A 287 21.19 -0.39 -19.02
N SER A 288 20.17 -1.24 -18.97
CA SER A 288 18.84 -0.85 -19.46
C SER A 288 18.13 0.11 -18.50
N GLY A 289 17.16 0.87 -19.01
CA GLY A 289 16.33 1.78 -18.19
C GLY A 289 15.50 1.13 -17.07
N SER A 290 15.64 -0.17 -16.78
CA SER A 290 15.02 -0.81 -15.59
C SER A 290 15.80 -0.62 -14.29
N GLU A 291 17.06 -0.21 -14.37
CA GLU A 291 17.96 -0.02 -13.23
C GLU A 291 18.04 1.48 -12.88
N GLY A 292 17.68 1.86 -11.66
CA GLY A 292 17.68 3.26 -11.21
C GLY A 292 17.41 3.34 -9.70
N ASP A 293 17.85 4.44 -9.08
CA ASP A 293 17.82 4.62 -7.62
C ASP A 293 16.45 5.14 -7.11
N ASP A 294 15.63 5.74 -7.97
CA ASP A 294 14.39 6.47 -7.61
C ASP A 294 13.10 5.86 -8.24
N TRP A 295 12.93 4.54 -8.13
CA TRP A 295 11.68 3.83 -8.50
C TRP A 295 10.71 3.58 -7.34
#